data_AF-A0A953GKX7-F1
#
_entry.id   AF-A0A953GKX7-F1
#
_cell.length_a   1.000
_cell.length_b   1.000
_cell.length_c   1.000
_cell.angle_alpha   90.00
_cell.angle_beta   90.00
_cell.angle_gamma   90.00
#
_symmetry.space_group_name_H-M   'P 1'
#
loop_
_entity.id
_entity.type
_entity.pdbx_description
1 polymer ?
#
loop_
_entity_poly.entity_id
_entity_poly.type
_entity_poly.pdbx_seq_one_letter_code
_entity_poly.pdbx_strand_id
1 'polypeptide(L)'
;LEQFVNYLRKNANKRSLLCAHNGKEFDFPYIARRMLVNRIVLPELLDLAGKKPWEIMHLDTLELWKFGDYKHYTSLETLSHLFGLPSPKQETDGSKIADLWWKSQDIRKIRAYCEQDVLTVFNLMRCYSGLVPLKDNVTYQRH
;
A
#
# COMPACT_ATOMS: atom_id res chain seq x y z
N LEU A 1 0.56 9.47 12.48
CA LEU A 1 1.54 9.95 11.48
C LEU A 1 2.95 9.99 12.04
N GLU A 2 3.20 10.64 13.19
CA GLU A 2 4.54 10.68 13.80
C GLU A 2 5.14 9.29 14.05
N GLN A 3 4.36 8.36 14.60
CA GLN A 3 4.81 6.96 14.80
C GLN A 3 5.24 6.30 13.49
N PHE A 4 4.52 6.53 12.39
CA PHE A 4 4.86 6.02 11.07
C PHE A 4 6.15 6.66 10.53
N VAL A 5 6.32 7.97 10.69
CA VAL A 5 7.57 8.67 10.32
C VAL A 5 8.76 8.13 11.12
N ASN A 6 8.60 7.95 12.42
CA ASN A 6 9.65 7.39 13.28
C ASN A 6 9.97 5.94 12.90
N TYR A 7 8.96 5.14 12.56
CA TYR A 7 9.16 3.80 12.03
C TYR A 7 9.98 3.82 10.73
N LEU A 8 9.65 4.69 9.77
CA LEU A 8 10.41 4.83 8.54
C LEU A 8 11.86 5.27 8.81
N ARG A 9 12.07 6.28 9.66
CA ARG A 9 13.42 6.76 10.01
C ARG A 9 14.28 5.69 10.70
N LYS A 10 13.66 4.83 11.50
CA LYS A 10 14.36 3.77 12.24
C LYS A 10 14.70 2.58 11.34
N ASN A 11 13.81 2.20 10.43
CA ASN A 11 13.89 0.91 9.72
C ASN A 11 14.21 1.03 8.22
N ALA A 12 13.92 2.17 7.59
CA ALA A 12 14.26 2.37 6.19
C ALA A 12 15.74 2.75 6.03
N ASN A 13 16.33 2.29 4.94
CA ASN A 13 17.66 2.68 4.50
C ASN A 13 17.60 3.24 3.07
N LYS A 14 18.75 3.66 2.52
CA LYS A 14 18.84 4.27 1.18
C LYS A 14 18.33 3.39 0.02
N ARG A 15 18.16 2.07 0.24
CA ARG A 15 17.64 1.11 -0.74
C ARG A 15 16.18 0.74 -0.48
N SER A 16 15.57 1.22 0.62
CA SER A 16 14.18 0.93 0.94
C SER A 16 13.26 1.65 -0.03
N LEU A 17 12.26 0.92 -0.53
CA LEU A 17 11.25 1.45 -1.46
C LEU A 17 9.87 1.29 -0.82
N LEU A 18 9.00 2.29 -0.98
CA LEU A 18 7.59 2.12 -0.68
C LEU A 18 6.91 1.39 -1.85
N CYS A 19 6.01 0.48 -1.52
CA CYS A 19 5.23 -0.29 -2.48
C CYS A 19 3.74 -0.16 -2.17
N ALA A 20 2.92 0.04 -3.19
CA ALA A 20 1.47 0.17 -3.06
C ALA A 20 0.73 -0.34 -4.32
N HIS A 21 -0.60 -0.27 -4.29
CA HIS A 21 -1.45 -0.39 -5.47
C HIS A 21 -2.16 0.95 -5.67
N ASN A 22 -1.83 1.67 -6.75
CA ASN A 22 -2.26 3.05 -6.99
C ASN A 22 -1.79 4.08 -5.93
N GLY A 23 -0.72 3.77 -5.20
CA GLY A 23 -0.21 4.65 -4.14
C GLY A 23 0.46 5.91 -4.66
N LYS A 24 1.01 5.90 -5.88
CA LYS A 24 1.59 7.11 -6.51
C LYS A 24 0.55 8.19 -6.78
N GLU A 25 -0.68 7.80 -7.12
CA GLU A 25 -1.77 8.73 -7.38
C GLU A 25 -2.67 8.97 -6.16
N PHE A 26 -2.58 8.12 -5.13
CA PHE A 26 -3.44 8.20 -3.95
C PHE A 26 -2.70 8.27 -2.61
N ASP A 27 -2.17 7.14 -2.10
CA ASP A 27 -1.65 7.02 -0.73
C ASP A 27 -0.50 7.98 -0.43
N PHE A 28 0.55 8.00 -1.26
CA PHE A 28 1.75 8.80 -0.98
C PHE A 28 1.44 10.31 -1.00
N PRO A 29 0.73 10.86 -2.01
CA PRO A 29 0.31 12.25 -1.99
C PRO A 29 -0.59 12.58 -0.79
N TYR A 30 -1.53 11.70 -0.45
CA TYR A 30 -2.44 11.92 0.69
C TYR A 30 -1.66 12.00 2.01
N ILE A 31 -0.82 11.01 2.29
CA ILE A 31 -0.04 10.93 3.52
C ILE A 31 0.93 12.12 3.63
N ALA A 32 1.63 12.48 2.55
CA ALA A 32 2.54 13.61 2.54
C ALA A 32 1.81 14.94 2.84
N ARG A 33 0.67 15.20 2.17
CA ARG A 33 -0.15 16.39 2.44
C ARG A 33 -0.64 16.43 3.89
N ARG A 34 -1.07 15.30 4.45
CA ARG A 34 -1.49 15.21 5.85
C ARG A 34 -0.34 15.49 6.81
N MET A 35 0.88 15.05 6.52
CA MET A 35 2.06 15.39 7.31
C MET A 35 2.32 16.90 7.31
N LEU A 36 2.28 17.55 6.14
CA LEU A 36 2.47 18.99 6.01
C LEU A 36 1.43 19.80 6.79
N VAL A 37 0.14 19.44 6.68
CA VAL A 37 -0.95 20.08 7.44
C VAL A 37 -0.73 19.96 8.96
N ASN A 38 -0.20 18.83 9.42
CA ASN A 38 0.09 18.60 10.84
C ASN A 38 1.50 19.07 11.26
N ARG A 39 2.23 19.81 10.40
CA ARG A 39 3.59 20.31 10.65
C ARG A 39 4.60 19.19 10.98
N ILE A 40 4.37 18.00 10.43
CA ILE A 40 5.28 16.86 10.55
C ILE A 40 6.26 16.90 9.37
N VAL A 41 7.55 16.91 9.69
CA VAL A 41 8.62 16.89 8.68
C VAL A 41 8.55 15.59 7.86
N LEU A 42 8.48 15.72 6.53
CA LEU A 42 8.44 14.59 5.62
C LEU A 42 9.70 13.72 5.77
N PRO A 43 9.57 12.38 5.79
CA PRO A 43 10.72 11.49 5.63
C PRO A 43 11.21 11.52 4.18
N GLU A 44 12.50 11.24 3.96
CA GLU A 44 13.15 11.27 2.63
C GLU A 44 12.41 10.44 1.56
N LEU A 45 11.79 9.33 1.98
CA LEU A 45 10.97 8.48 1.12
C LEU A 45 9.72 9.18 0.58
N LEU A 46 9.11 10.09 1.34
CA LEU A 46 7.91 10.83 0.93
C LEU A 46 8.20 12.26 0.47
N ASP A 47 9.44 12.72 0.62
CA ASP A 47 9.90 14.00 0.09
C ASP A 47 10.27 13.85 -1.40
N LEU A 48 9.26 14.01 -2.25
CA LEU A 48 9.33 13.79 -3.69
C LEU A 48 9.38 15.09 -4.50
N ALA A 49 9.26 16.26 -3.85
CA ALA A 49 9.22 17.54 -4.54
C ALA A 49 10.56 17.81 -5.25
N GLY A 50 10.49 18.20 -6.53
CA GLY A 50 11.68 18.51 -7.33
C GLY A 50 12.48 17.29 -7.82
N LYS A 51 12.14 16.08 -7.39
CA LYS A 51 12.73 14.84 -7.91
C LYS A 51 12.20 14.56 -9.31
N LYS A 52 13.10 14.14 -10.21
CA LYS A 52 12.76 13.65 -11.53
C LYS A 52 12.03 12.30 -11.42
N PRO A 53 11.19 11.93 -12.41
CA PRO A 53 10.43 10.68 -12.35
C PRO A 53 11.29 9.43 -12.10
N TRP A 54 12.50 9.37 -12.65
CA TRP A 54 13.44 8.25 -12.45
C TRP A 54 14.16 8.24 -11.11
N GLU A 55 14.07 9.33 -10.33
CA GLU A 55 14.59 9.40 -8.95
C GLU A 55 13.54 8.90 -7.94
N ILE A 56 12.28 8.76 -8.37
CA ILE A 56 11.17 8.27 -7.53
C ILE A 56 11.09 6.74 -7.68
N MET A 57 11.77 6.05 -6.78
CA MET A 57 11.91 4.59 -6.81
C MET A 57 10.71 3.83 -6.20
N HIS A 58 9.60 4.50 -5.90
CA HIS A 58 8.41 3.82 -5.37
C HIS A 58 7.85 2.80 -6.37
N LEU A 59 7.46 1.64 -5.84
CA LEU A 59 6.82 0.57 -6.59
C LEU A 59 5.31 0.75 -6.53
N ASP A 60 4.66 0.68 -7.70
CA ASP A 60 3.22 0.74 -7.78
C ASP A 60 2.71 -0.41 -8.66
N THR A 61 2.00 -1.34 -8.04
CA THR A 61 1.53 -2.55 -8.71
C THR A 61 0.52 -2.28 -9.83
N LEU A 62 -0.22 -1.17 -9.76
CA LEU A 62 -1.11 -0.75 -10.84
C LEU A 62 -0.29 -0.20 -12.01
N GLU A 63 0.73 0.59 -11.72
CA GLU A 63 1.63 1.11 -12.75
C GLU A 63 2.40 -0.02 -13.45
N LEU A 64 2.87 -1.00 -12.70
CA LEU A 64 3.56 -2.17 -13.26
C LEU A 64 2.62 -3.01 -14.12
N TRP A 65 1.35 -3.13 -13.74
CA TRP A 65 0.35 -3.89 -14.49
C TRP A 65 -0.01 -3.25 -15.83
N LYS A 66 0.02 -1.93 -15.93
CA LYS A 66 -0.57 -1.25 -17.09
C LYS A 66 0.18 -1.50 -18.40
N PHE A 67 1.45 -1.92 -18.35
CA PHE A 67 2.30 -2.15 -19.55
C PHE A 67 2.25 -1.00 -20.59
N GLY A 68 2.11 0.25 -20.12
CA GLY A 68 1.99 1.43 -20.97
C GLY A 68 0.56 1.82 -21.35
N ASP A 69 -0.46 1.08 -20.93
CA ASP A 69 -1.87 1.50 -21.02
C ASP A 69 -2.17 2.63 -20.05
N TYR A 70 -2.73 3.72 -20.56
CA TYR A 70 -3.09 4.92 -19.79
C TYR A 70 -4.58 4.97 -19.41
N LYS A 71 -5.42 4.06 -19.92
CA LYS A 71 -6.88 4.23 -19.89
C LYS A 71 -7.61 3.35 -18.87
N HIS A 72 -6.96 2.33 -18.30
CA HIS A 72 -7.65 1.33 -17.48
C HIS A 72 -7.05 1.19 -16.08
N TYR A 73 -7.78 1.69 -15.09
CA TYR A 73 -7.53 1.38 -13.68
C TYR A 73 -8.01 -0.05 -13.41
N THR A 74 -7.09 -0.98 -13.13
CA THR A 74 -7.43 -2.35 -12.74
C THR A 74 -7.38 -2.47 -11.23
N SER A 75 -8.47 -2.89 -10.60
CA SER A 75 -8.51 -2.97 -9.14
C SER A 75 -7.61 -4.08 -8.58
N LEU A 76 -7.14 -3.89 -7.34
CA LEU A 76 -6.38 -4.90 -6.61
C LEU A 76 -7.14 -6.24 -6.51
N GLU A 77 -8.46 -6.18 -6.35
CA GLU A 77 -9.34 -7.35 -6.32
C GLU A 77 -9.31 -8.11 -7.66
N THR A 78 -9.47 -7.40 -8.78
CA THR A 78 -9.41 -8.00 -10.12
C THR A 78 -8.08 -8.71 -10.34
N LEU A 79 -6.97 -8.06 -9.96
CA LEU A 79 -5.64 -8.67 -10.06
C LEU A 79 -5.50 -9.87 -9.12
N SER A 80 -6.00 -9.79 -7.88
CA SER A 80 -5.95 -10.91 -6.94
C SER A 80 -6.63 -12.16 -7.51
N HIS A 81 -7.80 -12.01 -8.13
CA HIS A 81 -8.50 -13.10 -8.78
C HIS A 81 -7.74 -13.65 -9.99
N LEU A 82 -7.17 -12.77 -10.82
CA LEU A 82 -6.38 -13.18 -11.99
C LEU A 82 -5.16 -14.02 -11.60
N PHE A 83 -4.50 -13.68 -10.49
CA PHE A 83 -3.32 -14.38 -9.99
C PHE A 83 -3.65 -15.53 -9.02
N GLY A 84 -4.94 -15.87 -8.83
CA GLY A 84 -5.35 -16.94 -7.92
C GLY A 84 -5.02 -16.68 -6.44
N LEU A 85 -4.92 -15.41 -6.05
CA LEU A 85 -4.67 -14.98 -4.67
C LEU A 85 -6.00 -14.93 -3.89
N PRO A 86 -5.97 -15.11 -2.57
CA PRO A 86 -7.13 -14.82 -1.72
C PRO A 86 -7.63 -13.40 -1.98
N SER A 87 -8.94 -13.24 -2.18
CA SER A 87 -9.52 -11.91 -2.40
C SER A 87 -9.23 -11.01 -1.18
N PRO A 88 -8.84 -9.75 -1.38
CA PRO A 88 -8.70 -8.80 -0.29
C PRO A 88 -10.04 -8.47 0.42
N LYS A 89 -11.18 -8.77 -0.23
CA LYS A 89 -12.52 -8.35 0.22
C LYS A 89 -13.34 -9.45 0.90
N GLN A 90 -12.72 -10.44 1.55
CA GLN A 90 -13.44 -11.60 2.07
C GLN A 90 -14.55 -11.27 3.09
N GLU A 91 -14.32 -10.34 4.03
CA GLU A 91 -15.35 -9.97 5.04
C GLU A 91 -15.77 -8.48 4.99
N THR A 92 -14.94 -7.61 4.41
CA THR A 92 -15.13 -6.16 4.41
C THR A 92 -14.62 -5.58 3.10
N ASP A 93 -15.27 -4.52 2.60
CA ASP A 93 -14.84 -3.76 1.43
C ASP A 93 -14.70 -2.27 1.79
N GLY A 94 -14.01 -1.51 0.94
CA GLY A 94 -13.76 -0.08 1.15
C GLY A 94 -15.03 0.77 1.37
N SER A 95 -16.18 0.37 0.82
CA SER A 95 -17.44 1.11 1.01
C SER A 95 -17.99 0.97 2.45
N LYS A 96 -17.62 -0.11 3.15
CA LYS A 96 -18.05 -0.38 4.52
C LYS A 96 -17.17 0.28 5.58
N ILE A 97 -15.99 0.79 5.21
CA ILE A 97 -15.03 1.38 6.17
C ILE A 97 -15.63 2.57 6.92
N ALA A 98 -16.39 3.43 6.24
CA ALA A 98 -17.04 4.58 6.88
C ALA A 98 -18.05 4.14 7.96
N ASP A 99 -18.87 3.14 7.64
CA ASP A 99 -19.86 2.59 8.57
C ASP A 99 -19.20 1.84 9.74
N LEU A 100 -18.14 1.08 9.48
CA LEU A 100 -17.35 0.42 10.52
C LEU A 100 -16.71 1.43 11.48
N TRP A 101 -16.26 2.57 10.97
CA TRP A 101 -15.64 3.61 11.79
C TRP A 101 -16.67 4.40 12.60
N TRP A 102 -17.71 4.93 11.95
CA TRP A 102 -18.64 5.87 12.59
C TRP A 102 -19.79 5.20 13.35
N LYS A 103 -20.28 4.05 12.87
CA LYS A 103 -21.44 3.36 13.47
C LYS A 103 -21.02 2.23 14.39
N SER A 104 -20.17 1.34 13.88
CA SER A 104 -19.83 0.09 14.60
C SER A 104 -18.61 0.23 15.52
N GLN A 105 -17.76 1.25 15.28
CA GLN A 105 -16.46 1.45 15.93
C GLN A 105 -15.57 0.18 15.95
N ASP A 106 -15.70 -0.69 14.94
CA ASP A 106 -14.98 -1.96 14.88
C ASP A 106 -13.62 -1.78 14.19
N ILE A 107 -12.68 -1.21 14.94
CA ILE A 107 -11.31 -0.94 14.48
C ILE A 107 -10.58 -2.24 14.12
N ARG A 108 -10.95 -3.38 14.73
CA ARG A 108 -10.30 -4.67 14.44
C ARG A 108 -10.58 -5.12 13.02
N LYS A 109 -11.81 -4.96 12.53
CA LYS A 109 -12.17 -5.28 11.13
C LYS A 109 -11.47 -4.35 10.14
N ILE A 110 -11.42 -3.05 10.43
CA ILE A 110 -10.71 -2.08 9.59
C ILE A 110 -9.22 -2.45 9.50
N ARG A 111 -8.61 -2.81 10.63
CA ARG A 111 -7.21 -3.25 10.68
C ARG A 111 -7.00 -4.52 9.87
N ALA A 112 -7.83 -5.55 10.06
CA ALA A 112 -7.73 -6.81 9.34
C ALA A 112 -7.84 -6.60 7.82
N TYR A 113 -8.78 -5.75 7.39
CA TYR A 113 -8.93 -5.33 6.00
C TYR A 113 -7.63 -4.70 5.45
N CYS A 114 -7.05 -3.72 6.15
CA CYS A 114 -5.81 -3.09 5.72
C CYS A 114 -4.61 -4.05 5.70
N GLU A 115 -4.51 -4.97 6.67
CA GLU A 115 -3.46 -5.99 6.71
C GLU A 115 -3.58 -6.97 5.53
N GLN A 116 -4.80 -7.33 5.15
CA GLN A 116 -5.07 -8.18 3.98
C GLN A 116 -4.73 -7.49 2.66
N ASP A 117 -5.04 -6.19 2.51
CA ASP A 117 -4.65 -5.42 1.33
C ASP A 117 -3.12 -5.38 1.17
N VAL A 118 -2.38 -5.15 2.27
CA VAL A 118 -0.90 -5.16 2.25
C VAL A 118 -0.36 -6.54 1.84
N LEU A 119 -0.91 -7.62 2.38
CA LEU A 119 -0.49 -8.98 2.01
C LEU A 119 -0.78 -9.28 0.54
N THR A 120 -1.93 -8.83 0.03
CA THR A 120 -2.33 -9.00 -1.37
C THR A 120 -1.37 -8.25 -2.31
N VAL A 121 -1.05 -6.99 -2.01
CA VAL A 121 -0.06 -6.20 -2.77
C VAL A 121 1.31 -6.87 -2.76
N PHE A 122 1.73 -7.39 -1.60
CA PHE A 122 3.01 -8.09 -1.49
C PHE A 122 3.05 -9.37 -2.33
N ASN A 123 1.99 -10.19 -2.29
CA ASN A 123 1.88 -11.39 -3.12
C ASN A 123 1.80 -11.06 -4.61
N LEU A 124 1.12 -9.97 -4.98
CA LEU A 124 1.08 -9.50 -6.37
C LEU A 124 2.48 -9.12 -6.87
N MET A 125 3.26 -8.40 -6.07
CA MET A 125 4.67 -8.10 -6.39
C MET A 125 5.53 -9.36 -6.53
N ARG A 126 5.28 -10.39 -5.71
CA ARG A 126 5.95 -11.69 -5.85
C ARG A 126 5.61 -12.33 -7.19
N CYS A 127 4.34 -12.37 -7.58
CA CYS A 127 3.91 -12.88 -8.89
C CYS A 127 4.60 -12.15 -10.04
N TYR A 128 4.66 -10.81 -10.00
CA TYR A 128 5.35 -10.02 -11.03
C TYR A 128 6.83 -10.35 -11.14
N SER A 129 7.44 -10.80 -10.03
CA SER A 129 8.84 -11.21 -9.97
C SER A 129 9.05 -12.71 -10.30
N GLY A 130 8.01 -13.42 -10.75
CA GLY A 130 8.05 -14.86 -11.02
C GLY A 130 8.13 -15.74 -9.78
N LEU A 131 7.89 -15.18 -8.58
CA LEU A 131 7.91 -15.91 -7.32
C LEU A 131 6.51 -16.45 -6.97
N VAL A 132 6.48 -17.60 -6.30
CA VAL A 132 5.23 -18.19 -5.81
C VAL A 132 4.64 -17.30 -4.69
N PRO A 133 3.32 -17.04 -4.68
CA PRO A 133 2.64 -16.38 -3.58
C PRO A 133 2.90 -17.08 -2.25
N LEU A 134 2.97 -16.31 -1.17
CA LEU A 134 3.00 -16.90 0.16
C LEU A 134 1.60 -17.42 0.48
N LYS A 135 1.53 -18.65 1.00
CA LYS A 135 0.32 -19.21 1.59
C LYS A 135 0.03 -18.46 2.91
N ASP A 136 -1.25 -18.33 3.26
CA ASP A 136 -1.68 -17.64 4.48
C ASP A 136 -0.90 -18.15 5.70
N ASN A 137 -0.47 -17.23 6.57
CA ASN A 137 0.40 -17.39 7.77
C ASN A 137 1.84 -16.90 7.68
N VAL A 138 2.10 -15.79 6.99
CA VAL A 138 3.33 -15.04 7.28
C VAL A 138 3.11 -14.27 8.57
N THR A 139 3.50 -14.88 9.69
CA THR A 139 3.58 -14.16 10.97
C THR A 139 4.64 -13.08 10.80
N TYR A 140 4.24 -11.81 10.78
CA TYR A 140 5.18 -10.70 10.87
C TYR A 140 5.90 -10.83 12.22
N GLN A 141 7.14 -11.33 12.21
CA GLN A 141 7.98 -11.26 13.39
C GLN A 141 8.21 -9.77 13.69
N ARG A 142 7.49 -9.26 14.69
CA ARG A 142 7.86 -8.01 15.36
C ARG A 142 9.17 -8.29 16.09
N HIS A 143 10.28 -7.87 15.50
CA HIS A 143 11.51 -7.61 16.24
C HIS A 143 11.38 -6.30 17.02
#